data_AF-A0AAU8MT52-F1
#
_entry.id   AF-A0AAU8MT52-F1
#
_cell.length_a   1.000
_cell.length_b   1.000
_cell.length_c   1.000
_cell.angle_alpha   90.00
_cell.angle_beta   90.00
_cell.angle_gamma   90.00
#
_symmetry.space_group_name_H-M   'P 1'
#
loop_
_entity.id
_entity.type
_entity.pdbx_description
1 polymer ?
#
loop_
_entity_poly.entity_id
_entity_poly.type
_entity_poly.pdbx_seq_one_letter_code
_entity_poly.pdbx_strand_id
1 'polypeptide(L)'
;MLHSETGKDPVSVALPRGKSLWGDALFFRFKSERDESELLRQQLSERPFAATGTDDRADLSFLRPGEWVFAPFKEALIAAVTRWDQIGIKTRWYNWQADTNASPSYEDFVRDHQEREALFQNNRMTLFEARDHVLYTPATFTGYWLLENLPKGMRMMDWFGLRYRHCIKRDATPREAKCIMQEATFDHWRYAPPNGLKLLDGRRGEWR
;
A
#
# COMPACT_ATOMS: atom_id res chain seq x y z
N MET A 1 20.88 -17.33 -8.47
CA MET A 1 20.90 -16.48 -7.26
C MET A 1 20.73 -15.04 -7.71
N LEU A 2 19.52 -14.50 -7.61
CA LEU A 2 19.29 -13.06 -7.79
C LEU A 2 19.46 -12.45 -6.39
N HIS A 3 20.51 -11.66 -6.20
CA HIS A 3 20.60 -10.78 -5.04
C HIS A 3 19.43 -9.79 -5.17
N SER A 4 18.37 -9.95 -4.37
CA SER A 4 17.41 -8.87 -4.23
C SER A 4 18.17 -7.73 -3.57
N GLU A 5 18.31 -6.61 -4.29
CA GLU A 5 18.70 -5.37 -3.67
C GLU A 5 17.69 -5.12 -2.55
N THR A 6 18.16 -5.14 -1.30
CA THR A 6 17.31 -4.90 -0.15
C THR A 6 16.68 -3.53 -0.33
N GLY A 7 15.34 -3.44 -0.30
CA GLY A 7 14.65 -2.18 -0.54
C GLY A 7 15.15 -1.10 0.41
N LYS A 8 15.51 0.07 -0.15
CA LYS A 8 16.07 1.19 0.61
C LYS A 8 15.09 1.65 1.69
N ASP A 9 15.62 2.10 2.83
CA ASP A 9 14.81 2.62 3.93
C ASP A 9 14.12 3.94 3.52
N PRO A 10 12.77 4.03 3.50
CA PRO A 10 12.05 5.23 3.07
C PRO A 10 12.41 6.48 3.88
N VAL A 11 12.68 6.33 5.17
CA VAL A 11 12.99 7.45 6.08
C VAL A 11 14.36 8.08 5.80
N SER A 12 15.25 7.34 5.12
CA SER A 12 16.55 7.85 4.66
C SER A 12 16.41 8.86 3.51
N VAL A 13 15.28 8.84 2.79
CA VAL A 13 14.99 9.77 1.70
C VAL A 13 14.19 10.96 2.24
N ALA A 14 14.86 12.12 2.32
CA ALA A 14 14.27 13.34 2.83
C ALA A 14 13.15 13.86 1.91
N LEU A 15 12.00 14.22 2.50
CA LEU A 15 10.93 14.90 1.79
C LEU A 15 11.14 16.43 1.83
N PRO A 16 10.99 17.13 0.71
CA PRO A 16 11.10 18.59 0.68
C PRO A 16 9.88 19.25 1.36
N ARG A 17 10.14 20.02 2.41
CA ARG A 17 9.10 20.75 3.15
C ARG A 17 8.42 21.79 2.25
N GLY A 18 7.08 21.78 2.24
CA GLY A 18 6.26 22.79 1.58
C GLY A 18 6.38 22.84 0.05
N LYS A 19 7.03 21.86 -0.58
CA LYS A 19 7.04 21.71 -2.04
C LYS A 19 6.01 20.67 -2.46
N SER A 20 5.35 20.91 -3.59
CA SER A 20 4.47 19.91 -4.20
C SER A 20 5.27 18.67 -4.58
N LEU A 21 4.83 17.52 -4.10
CA LEU A 21 5.29 16.19 -4.48
C LEU A 21 4.41 15.65 -5.61
N TRP A 22 4.67 14.41 -6.04
CA TRP A 22 3.80 13.77 -7.03
C TRP A 22 2.34 13.79 -6.58
N GLY A 23 1.46 14.18 -7.50
CA GLY A 23 0.03 14.26 -7.24
C GLY A 23 -0.39 15.32 -6.22
N ASP A 24 0.35 16.42 -6.12
CA ASP A 24 0.09 17.55 -5.21
C ASP A 24 0.06 17.19 -3.72
N ALA A 25 0.75 16.11 -3.37
CA ALA A 25 1.04 15.80 -1.98
C ALA A 25 2.00 16.83 -1.37
N LEU A 26 1.80 17.16 -0.09
CA LEU A 26 2.60 18.12 0.65
C LEU A 26 3.15 17.52 1.92
N PHE A 27 4.42 17.80 2.19
CA PHE A 27 5.12 17.37 3.39
C PHE A 27 5.34 18.54 4.36
N PHE A 28 5.04 18.29 5.64
CA PHE A 28 5.25 19.21 6.74
C PHE A 28 5.93 18.50 7.92
N ARG A 29 6.67 19.28 8.70
CA ARG A 29 7.25 18.84 9.97
C ARG A 29 6.90 19.84 11.05
N PHE A 30 6.26 19.36 12.11
CA PHE A 30 5.82 20.19 13.22
C PHE A 30 6.76 20.08 14.41
N LYS A 31 6.77 21.15 15.21
CA LYS A 31 7.48 21.21 16.49
C LYS A 31 6.52 21.40 17.68
N SER A 32 5.23 21.65 17.42
CA SER A 32 4.19 21.85 18.43
C SER A 32 2.84 21.33 17.95
N GLU A 33 2.03 20.81 18.87
CA GLU A 33 0.67 20.28 18.61
C GLU A 33 -0.31 21.36 18.13
N ARG A 34 -0.04 22.63 18.48
CA ARG A 34 -0.87 23.77 18.08
C ARG A 34 -0.75 24.05 16.58
N ASP A 35 0.49 24.08 16.08
CA ASP A 35 0.75 24.31 14.65
C ASP A 35 0.16 23.20 13.77
N GLU A 36 0.17 21.97 14.31
CA GLU A 36 -0.40 20.79 13.68
C GLU A 36 -1.92 20.92 13.54
N SER A 37 -2.62 21.32 14.61
CA SER A 37 -4.08 21.48 14.60
C SER A 37 -4.57 22.54 13.62
N GLU A 38 -3.88 23.67 13.51
CA GLU A 38 -4.24 24.75 12.58
C GLU A 38 -4.00 24.35 11.13
N LEU A 39 -2.86 23.73 10.81
CA LEU A 39 -2.57 23.30 9.45
C LEU A 39 -3.46 22.14 9.02
N LEU A 40 -3.77 21.21 9.93
CA LEU A 40 -4.73 20.13 9.67
C LEU A 40 -5.99 20.75 9.09
N ARG A 41 -6.66 21.65 9.82
CA ARG A 41 -7.90 22.31 9.38
C ARG A 41 -7.77 23.01 8.02
N GLN A 42 -6.64 23.64 7.72
CA GLN A 42 -6.42 24.32 6.44
C GLN A 42 -6.26 23.35 5.27
N GLN A 43 -5.64 22.18 5.49
CA GLN A 43 -5.34 21.25 4.42
C GLN A 43 -6.49 20.29 4.11
N LEU A 44 -7.42 20.03 5.05
CA LEU A 44 -8.44 18.99 4.88
C LEU A 44 -9.39 19.21 3.70
N SER A 45 -9.71 20.46 3.38
CA SER A 45 -10.65 20.78 2.30
C SER A 45 -10.07 20.43 0.93
N GLU A 46 -8.77 20.57 0.76
CA GLU A 46 -8.07 20.32 -0.52
C GLU A 46 -7.40 18.95 -0.57
N ARG A 47 -6.94 18.45 0.58
CA ARG A 47 -6.12 17.25 0.74
C ARG A 47 -6.70 16.38 1.84
N PRO A 48 -7.76 15.61 1.53
CA PRO A 48 -8.51 14.86 2.53
C PRO A 48 -7.78 13.61 3.02
N PHE A 49 -6.67 13.19 2.39
CA PHE A 49 -5.90 12.05 2.86
C PHE A 49 -4.62 12.52 3.54
N ALA A 50 -4.28 11.93 4.68
CA ALA A 50 -2.98 12.19 5.29
C ALA A 50 -2.37 10.97 5.98
N ALA A 51 -1.09 11.09 6.27
CA ALA A 51 -0.36 10.16 7.10
C ALA A 51 0.59 10.91 8.04
N THR A 52 0.80 10.33 9.21
CA THR A 52 1.76 10.83 10.21
C THR A 52 2.53 9.67 10.86
N GLY A 53 3.75 9.94 11.28
CA GLY A 53 4.52 9.02 12.11
C GLY A 53 4.02 9.05 13.56
N THR A 54 3.96 7.90 14.21
CA THR A 54 3.62 7.79 15.65
C THR A 54 4.87 7.55 16.50
N ASP A 55 4.79 7.82 17.80
CA ASP A 55 5.91 7.68 18.75
C ASP A 55 6.37 6.23 19.01
N ASP A 56 5.88 5.26 18.24
CA ASP A 56 6.35 3.90 18.29
C ASP A 56 7.74 3.78 17.65
N ARG A 57 8.76 4.04 18.47
CA ARG A 57 10.17 4.14 18.07
C ARG A 57 10.77 2.83 17.57
N ALA A 58 10.14 1.68 17.86
CA ALA A 58 10.73 0.38 17.57
C ALA A 58 10.85 0.11 16.05
N ASP A 59 9.94 0.68 15.23
CA ASP A 59 9.84 0.34 13.80
C ASP A 59 9.46 1.54 12.91
N LEU A 60 10.02 2.73 13.15
CA LEU A 60 9.83 3.87 12.25
C LEU A 60 10.25 3.49 10.81
N SER A 61 9.26 3.34 9.94
CA SER A 61 9.47 2.76 8.60
C SER A 61 9.17 3.74 7.48
N PHE A 62 8.34 4.76 7.73
CA PHE A 62 7.84 5.63 6.68
C PHE A 62 7.83 7.11 7.06
N LEU A 63 7.40 7.47 8.26
CA LEU A 63 7.41 8.84 8.75
C LEU A 63 7.93 8.86 10.20
N ARG A 64 8.60 9.95 10.57
CA ARG A 64 8.99 10.18 11.97
C ARG A 64 7.84 10.85 12.74
N PRO A 65 7.83 10.77 14.08
CA PRO A 65 6.90 11.57 14.89
C PRO A 65 6.95 13.06 14.51
N GLY A 66 5.77 13.67 14.34
CA GLY A 66 5.61 15.07 13.92
C GLY A 66 5.87 15.33 12.43
N GLU A 67 6.19 14.31 11.63
CA GLU A 67 6.22 14.39 10.17
C GLU A 67 4.85 14.03 9.60
N TRP A 68 4.33 14.90 8.73
CA TRP A 68 3.02 14.76 8.13
C TRP A 68 3.09 14.86 6.61
N VAL A 69 2.30 14.04 5.94
CA VAL A 69 2.05 14.13 4.50
C VAL A 69 0.55 14.28 4.27
N PHE A 70 0.16 15.24 3.45
CA PHE A 70 -1.23 15.46 3.00
C PHE A 70 -1.32 15.25 1.50
N ALA A 71 -2.40 14.66 1.01
CA ALA A 71 -2.60 14.44 -0.42
C ALA A 71 -4.08 14.56 -0.85
N PRO A 72 -4.33 14.97 -2.11
CA PRO A 72 -5.67 15.02 -2.67
C PRO A 72 -6.27 13.64 -2.98
N PHE A 73 -5.42 12.64 -3.23
CA PHE A 73 -5.80 11.26 -3.54
C PHE A 73 -4.89 10.23 -2.85
N LYS A 74 -5.42 9.02 -2.64
CA LYS A 74 -4.81 7.97 -1.83
C LYS A 74 -3.45 7.54 -2.39
N GLU A 75 -3.37 7.37 -3.70
CA GLU A 75 -2.17 6.93 -4.38
C GLU A 75 -1.04 7.96 -4.26
N ALA A 76 -1.33 9.27 -4.23
CA ALA A 76 -0.33 10.31 -3.98
C ALA A 76 0.20 10.27 -2.56
N LEU A 77 -0.69 10.03 -1.59
CA LEU A 77 -0.27 9.86 -0.20
C LEU A 77 0.70 8.70 -0.08
N ILE A 78 0.34 7.52 -0.60
CA ILE A 78 1.18 6.34 -0.53
C ILE A 78 2.49 6.53 -1.30
N ALA A 79 2.45 7.13 -2.50
CA ALA A 79 3.66 7.44 -3.27
C ALA A 79 4.65 8.28 -2.45
N ALA A 80 4.17 9.34 -1.79
CA ALA A 80 4.98 10.23 -0.98
C ALA A 80 5.48 9.58 0.32
N VAL A 81 4.59 8.90 1.07
CA VAL A 81 4.91 8.25 2.36
C VAL A 81 5.90 7.09 2.18
N THR A 82 5.78 6.33 1.11
CA THR A 82 6.69 5.20 0.85
C THR A 82 7.93 5.59 0.08
N ARG A 83 7.98 6.81 -0.46
CA ARG A 83 9.01 7.27 -1.41
C ARG A 83 9.09 6.34 -2.61
N TRP A 84 7.93 5.85 -3.06
CA TRP A 84 7.74 4.71 -3.95
C TRP A 84 8.76 4.64 -5.09
N ASP A 85 8.82 5.69 -5.91
CA ASP A 85 9.73 5.75 -7.06
C ASP A 85 11.19 5.99 -6.65
N GLN A 86 11.41 6.76 -5.59
CA GLN A 86 12.75 7.18 -5.15
C GLN A 86 13.53 6.03 -4.52
N ILE A 87 12.85 5.12 -3.83
CA ILE A 87 13.44 3.88 -3.29
C ILE A 87 13.30 2.69 -4.25
N GLY A 88 12.63 2.89 -5.39
CA GLY A 88 12.58 1.92 -6.47
C GLY A 88 11.58 0.77 -6.27
N ILE A 89 10.49 0.99 -5.53
CA ILE A 89 9.37 0.04 -5.47
C ILE A 89 8.79 -0.10 -6.88
N LYS A 90 8.70 -1.34 -7.36
CA LYS A 90 8.21 -1.65 -8.70
C LYS A 90 6.92 -2.44 -8.64
N THR A 91 6.10 -2.26 -9.67
CA THR A 91 4.89 -3.06 -9.90
C THR A 91 5.12 -3.91 -11.14
N ARG A 92 5.03 -5.23 -11.01
CA ARG A 92 5.29 -6.19 -12.10
C ARG A 92 4.21 -7.25 -12.17
N TRP A 93 3.84 -7.67 -13.38
CA TRP A 93 3.01 -8.85 -13.56
C TRP A 93 3.81 -10.13 -13.31
N TYR A 94 3.36 -10.92 -12.33
CA TYR A 94 3.79 -12.31 -12.16
C TYR A 94 3.03 -13.19 -13.13
N ASN A 95 3.74 -13.91 -13.99
CA ASN A 95 3.16 -14.93 -14.86
C ASN A 95 3.54 -16.31 -14.32
N TRP A 96 2.57 -17.04 -13.78
CA TRP A 96 2.84 -18.29 -13.07
C TRP A 96 3.50 -19.39 -13.93
N GLN A 97 3.28 -19.37 -15.24
CA GLN A 97 3.90 -20.34 -16.15
C GLN A 97 5.37 -20.03 -16.41
N ALA A 98 5.74 -18.75 -16.37
CA ALA A 98 7.09 -18.28 -16.66
C ALA A 98 7.94 -18.07 -15.41
N ASP A 99 7.32 -17.70 -14.28
CA ASP A 99 7.97 -17.26 -13.06
C ASP A 99 7.96 -18.35 -11.98
N THR A 100 8.58 -19.50 -12.23
CA THR A 100 8.46 -20.69 -11.34
C THR A 100 8.99 -20.51 -9.91
N ASN A 101 9.70 -19.41 -9.61
CA ASN A 101 10.31 -19.14 -8.31
C ASN A 101 9.71 -17.92 -7.60
N ALA A 102 8.60 -17.36 -8.08
CA ALA A 102 7.98 -16.22 -7.40
C ALA A 102 7.30 -16.66 -6.09
N SER A 103 7.26 -15.72 -5.14
CA SER A 103 6.47 -15.86 -3.93
C SER A 103 5.56 -14.64 -3.78
N PRO A 104 4.24 -14.82 -3.59
CA PRO A 104 3.52 -16.12 -3.57
C PRO A 104 3.54 -16.92 -4.88
N SER A 105 3.50 -18.26 -4.81
CA SER A 105 3.54 -19.12 -6.01
C SER A 105 2.15 -19.48 -6.56
N TYR A 106 2.08 -20.24 -7.66
CA TYR A 106 0.81 -20.81 -8.14
C TYR A 106 0.21 -21.79 -7.13
N GLU A 107 1.03 -22.63 -6.51
CA GLU A 107 0.60 -23.59 -5.50
C GLU A 107 0.03 -22.88 -4.27
N ASP A 108 0.62 -21.75 -3.87
CA ASP A 108 0.05 -20.90 -2.81
C ASP A 108 -1.33 -20.36 -3.22
N PHE A 109 -1.49 -19.94 -4.48
CA PHE A 109 -2.78 -19.50 -5.01
C PHE A 109 -3.83 -20.62 -4.98
N VAL A 110 -3.47 -21.84 -5.40
CA VAL A 110 -4.40 -22.99 -5.44
C VAL A 110 -4.82 -23.38 -4.03
N ARG A 111 -3.88 -23.43 -3.08
CA ARG A 111 -4.16 -23.73 -1.68
C ARG A 111 -5.13 -22.71 -1.07
N ASP A 112 -4.84 -21.42 -1.22
CA ASP A 112 -5.72 -20.36 -0.70
C ASP A 112 -7.10 -20.36 -1.38
N HIS A 113 -7.18 -20.66 -2.69
CA HIS A 113 -8.47 -20.83 -3.38
C HIS A 113 -9.29 -21.98 -2.75
N GLN A 114 -8.67 -23.14 -2.52
CA GLN A 114 -9.33 -24.29 -1.89
C GLN A 114 -9.78 -24.00 -0.44
N GLU A 115 -8.94 -23.36 0.37
CA GLU A 115 -9.27 -22.99 1.75
C GLU A 115 -10.47 -22.04 1.83
N ARG A 116 -10.61 -21.18 0.82
CA ARG A 116 -11.69 -20.19 0.70
C ARG A 116 -12.99 -20.77 0.16
N GLU A 117 -12.98 -21.95 -0.45
CA GLU A 117 -14.18 -22.60 -0.99
C GLU A 117 -15.28 -22.73 0.07
N ALA A 118 -14.93 -23.15 1.29
CA ALA A 118 -15.89 -23.25 2.38
C ALA A 118 -16.49 -21.89 2.77
N LEU A 119 -15.74 -20.78 2.68
CA LEU A 119 -16.27 -19.45 2.94
C LEU A 119 -17.23 -18.99 1.84
N PHE A 120 -16.93 -19.35 0.59
CA PHE A 120 -17.77 -19.04 -0.56
C PHE A 120 -19.10 -19.78 -0.47
N GLN A 121 -19.08 -21.10 -0.25
CA GLN A 121 -20.29 -21.93 -0.14
C GLN A 121 -21.20 -21.51 1.03
N ASN A 122 -20.63 -20.95 2.10
CA ASN A 122 -21.37 -20.47 3.26
C ASN A 122 -21.76 -18.98 3.19
N ASN A 123 -21.59 -18.30 2.04
CA ASN A 123 -21.85 -16.86 1.87
C ASN A 123 -21.17 -15.97 2.92
N ARG A 124 -19.95 -16.34 3.33
CA ARG A 124 -19.15 -15.60 4.33
C ARG A 124 -18.12 -14.66 3.71
N MET A 125 -18.18 -14.48 2.39
CA MET A 125 -17.34 -13.55 1.63
C MET A 125 -18.09 -12.26 1.34
N THR A 126 -17.35 -11.17 1.21
CA THR A 126 -17.85 -9.95 0.56
C THR A 126 -18.16 -10.23 -0.92
N LEU A 127 -19.00 -9.38 -1.54
CA LEU A 127 -19.31 -9.48 -2.96
C LEU A 127 -18.06 -9.45 -3.85
N PHE A 128 -17.05 -8.67 -3.45
CA PHE A 128 -15.77 -8.59 -4.17
C PHE A 128 -14.99 -9.90 -4.07
N GLU A 129 -14.84 -10.44 -2.86
CA GLU A 129 -14.14 -11.71 -2.62
C GLU A 129 -14.82 -12.88 -3.33
N ALA A 130 -16.15 -12.93 -3.32
CA ALA A 130 -16.93 -13.96 -4.01
C ALA A 130 -16.75 -13.85 -5.53
N ARG A 131 -16.74 -12.64 -6.08
CA ARG A 131 -16.49 -12.40 -7.51
C ARG A 131 -15.07 -12.80 -7.91
N ASP A 132 -14.06 -12.46 -7.10
CA ASP A 132 -12.66 -12.88 -7.29
C ASP A 132 -12.56 -14.42 -7.32
N HIS A 133 -13.15 -15.08 -6.32
CA HIS A 133 -13.13 -16.53 -6.16
C HIS A 133 -13.70 -17.28 -7.38
N VAL A 134 -14.77 -16.75 -7.99
CA VAL A 134 -15.40 -17.32 -9.18
C VAL A 134 -14.61 -17.02 -10.46
N LEU A 135 -14.04 -15.82 -10.59
CA LEU A 135 -13.32 -15.41 -11.81
C LEU A 135 -11.95 -16.09 -11.91
N TYR A 136 -11.23 -16.20 -10.80
CA TYR A 136 -9.87 -16.71 -10.76
C TYR A 136 -9.85 -18.08 -10.09
N THR A 137 -10.03 -19.10 -10.91
CA THR A 137 -9.91 -20.52 -10.53
C THR A 137 -8.52 -21.04 -10.89
N PRO A 138 -8.08 -22.21 -10.37
CA PRO A 138 -6.85 -22.86 -10.84
C PRO A 138 -6.76 -23.01 -12.36
N ALA A 139 -7.89 -23.24 -13.03
CA ALA A 139 -7.94 -23.38 -14.49
C ALA A 139 -7.84 -22.06 -15.26
N THR A 140 -8.29 -20.95 -14.69
CA THR A 140 -8.35 -19.63 -15.35
C THR A 140 -7.26 -18.67 -14.86
N PHE A 141 -6.54 -19.03 -13.81
CA PHE A 141 -5.47 -18.22 -13.25
C PHE A 141 -4.30 -18.10 -14.22
N THR A 142 -3.84 -16.87 -14.44
CA THR A 142 -2.72 -16.56 -15.36
C THR A 142 -1.62 -15.74 -14.71
N GLY A 143 -1.77 -15.41 -13.42
CA GLY A 143 -0.86 -14.53 -12.72
C GLY A 143 -1.57 -13.47 -11.89
N TYR A 144 -0.79 -12.57 -11.30
CA TYR A 144 -1.27 -11.38 -10.61
C TYR A 144 -0.17 -10.32 -10.55
N TRP A 145 -0.54 -9.10 -10.17
CA TRP A 145 0.44 -8.02 -10.01
C TRP A 145 1.15 -8.13 -8.66
N LEU A 146 2.47 -7.97 -8.67
CA LEU A 146 3.36 -7.99 -7.51
C LEU A 146 3.97 -6.60 -7.25
N LEU A 147 4.31 -6.38 -5.99
CA LEU A 147 5.25 -5.35 -5.58
C LEU A 147 6.64 -5.95 -5.39
N GLU A 148 7.65 -5.31 -5.96
CA GLU A 148 9.06 -5.66 -5.83
C GLU A 148 9.85 -4.51 -5.20
N ASN A 149 11.02 -4.84 -4.64
CA ASN A 149 11.92 -3.90 -3.95
C ASN A 149 11.25 -3.18 -2.77
N LEU A 150 10.36 -3.89 -2.07
CA LEU A 150 9.74 -3.38 -0.85
C LEU A 150 10.81 -3.09 0.22
N PRO A 151 10.61 -2.02 1.02
CA PRO A 151 11.60 -1.56 1.98
C PRO A 151 11.87 -2.59 3.06
N LYS A 152 13.09 -2.55 3.63
CA LYS A 152 13.52 -3.42 4.75
C LYS A 152 13.38 -4.93 4.48
N GLY A 153 13.36 -5.32 3.20
CA GLY A 153 13.20 -6.73 2.81
C GLY A 153 11.79 -7.29 3.03
N MET A 154 10.79 -6.42 3.23
CA MET A 154 9.39 -6.82 3.28
C MET A 154 9.02 -7.62 2.03
N ARG A 155 8.19 -8.64 2.21
CA ARG A 155 7.54 -9.36 1.11
C ARG A 155 6.13 -8.82 0.90
N MET A 156 5.52 -9.23 -0.20
CA MET A 156 4.13 -8.91 -0.51
C MET A 156 3.19 -9.18 0.68
N MET A 157 3.35 -10.35 1.32
CA MET A 157 2.54 -10.76 2.46
C MET A 157 2.80 -9.94 3.73
N ASP A 158 3.98 -9.35 3.87
CA ASP A 158 4.27 -8.45 4.99
C ASP A 158 3.63 -7.07 4.74
N TRP A 159 3.50 -6.67 3.46
CA TRP A 159 2.92 -5.38 3.06
C TRP A 159 1.39 -5.36 3.13
N PHE A 160 0.73 -6.42 2.68
CA PHE A 160 -0.74 -6.49 2.65
C PHE A 160 -1.36 -7.63 3.47
N GLY A 161 -0.56 -8.36 4.24
CA GLY A 161 -1.01 -9.54 4.98
C GLY A 161 -1.24 -10.77 4.10
N LEU A 162 -1.55 -11.88 4.76
CA LEU A 162 -1.74 -13.19 4.11
C LEU A 162 -2.94 -13.28 3.16
N ARG A 163 -3.88 -12.33 3.26
CA ARG A 163 -5.18 -12.37 2.57
C ARG A 163 -5.31 -11.38 1.43
N TYR A 164 -4.26 -10.67 1.09
CA TYR A 164 -4.36 -9.69 0.02
C TYR A 164 -4.45 -10.36 -1.35
N ARG A 165 -5.61 -10.16 -1.98
CA ARG A 165 -5.79 -10.32 -3.42
C ARG A 165 -6.49 -9.09 -3.94
N HIS A 166 -5.78 -8.29 -4.74
CA HIS A 166 -6.44 -7.36 -5.63
C HIS A 166 -6.53 -7.98 -7.01
N CYS A 167 -7.75 -8.02 -7.54
CA CYS A 167 -8.04 -8.33 -8.94
C CYS A 167 -7.63 -7.15 -9.83
N ILE A 168 -6.36 -6.75 -9.80
CA ILE A 168 -5.86 -5.84 -10.83
C ILE A 168 -5.92 -6.60 -12.14
N LYS A 169 -6.60 -6.04 -13.13
CA LYS A 169 -6.78 -6.70 -14.41
C LYS A 169 -5.42 -7.02 -15.02
N ARG A 170 -5.32 -8.19 -15.66
CA ARG A 170 -4.10 -8.62 -16.34
C ARG A 170 -3.63 -7.63 -17.41
N ASP A 171 -4.57 -6.99 -18.10
CA ASP A 171 -4.34 -6.04 -19.18
C ASP A 171 -4.06 -4.61 -18.69
N ALA A 172 -4.03 -4.38 -17.38
CA ALA A 172 -3.61 -3.09 -16.84
C ALA A 172 -2.20 -2.73 -17.33
N THR A 173 -1.98 -1.49 -17.72
CA THR A 173 -0.63 -1.00 -17.98
C THR A 173 0.16 -0.97 -16.66
N PRO A 174 1.51 -1.03 -16.69
CA PRO A 174 2.32 -0.92 -15.47
C PRO A 174 2.02 0.35 -14.65
N ARG A 175 1.64 1.44 -15.33
CA ARG A 175 1.24 2.70 -14.68
C ARG A 175 -0.10 2.56 -13.95
N GLU A 176 -1.10 1.97 -14.58
CA GLU A 176 -2.41 1.74 -13.95
C GLU A 176 -2.28 0.77 -12.77
N ALA A 177 -1.54 -0.33 -12.96
CA ALA A 177 -1.29 -1.30 -11.91
C ALA A 177 -0.59 -0.65 -10.70
N LYS A 178 0.40 0.23 -10.93
CA LYS A 178 1.05 1.01 -9.87
C LYS A 178 0.04 1.88 -9.12
N CYS A 179 -0.79 2.66 -9.82
CA CYS A 179 -1.79 3.52 -9.16
C CYS A 179 -2.77 2.69 -8.32
N ILE A 180 -3.28 1.58 -8.87
CA ILE A 180 -4.21 0.69 -8.16
C ILE A 180 -3.54 0.06 -6.94
N MET A 181 -2.28 -0.38 -7.04
CA MET A 181 -1.52 -0.92 -5.91
C MET A 181 -1.28 0.12 -4.80
N GLN A 182 -1.02 1.37 -5.18
CA GLN A 182 -0.88 2.47 -4.23
C GLN A 182 -2.20 2.77 -3.52
N GLU A 183 -3.32 2.79 -4.26
CA GLU A 183 -4.64 2.95 -3.66
C GLU A 183 -4.98 1.79 -2.71
N ALA A 184 -4.76 0.55 -3.14
CA ALA A 184 -4.99 -0.63 -2.34
C ALA A 184 -4.11 -0.65 -1.08
N THR A 185 -2.88 -0.13 -1.15
CA THR A 185 -2.00 0.00 0.01
C THR A 185 -2.61 0.93 1.04
N PHE A 186 -3.17 2.07 0.60
CA PHE A 186 -3.88 2.97 1.51
C PHE A 186 -5.05 2.24 2.18
N ASP A 187 -5.92 1.62 1.39
CA ASP A 187 -7.12 0.98 1.91
C ASP A 187 -6.79 -0.15 2.90
N HIS A 188 -5.71 -0.90 2.66
CA HIS A 188 -5.23 -1.91 3.58
C HIS A 188 -4.63 -1.31 4.86
N TRP A 189 -3.64 -0.41 4.73
CA TRP A 189 -2.91 0.17 5.86
C TRP A 189 -3.77 1.06 6.73
N ARG A 190 -4.88 1.58 6.22
CA ARG A 190 -5.83 2.33 7.04
C ARG A 190 -6.42 1.50 8.18
N TYR A 191 -6.60 0.20 7.98
CA TYR A 191 -7.13 -0.71 9.00
C TYR A 191 -6.04 -1.51 9.73
N ALA A 192 -4.92 -1.78 9.05
CA ALA A 192 -3.78 -2.49 9.60
C ALA A 192 -2.48 -1.75 9.19
N PRO A 193 -2.21 -0.58 9.78
CA PRO A 193 -1.04 0.19 9.40
C PRO A 193 0.24 -0.52 9.86
N PRO A 194 1.35 -0.36 9.12
CA PRO A 194 2.66 -0.67 9.64
C PRO A 194 2.90 0.06 10.97
N ASN A 195 3.66 -0.57 11.88
CA ASN A 195 4.06 0.04 13.14
C ASN A 195 4.66 1.44 12.91
N GLY A 196 4.35 2.38 13.79
CA GLY A 196 4.86 3.75 13.68
C GLY A 196 4.17 4.62 12.62
N LEU A 197 3.10 4.16 11.95
CA LEU A 197 2.39 4.92 10.92
C LEU A 197 0.89 5.02 11.25
N LYS A 198 0.30 6.18 11.02
CA LYS A 198 -1.14 6.41 11.05
C LYS A 198 -1.59 7.02 9.74
N LEU A 199 -2.63 6.46 9.11
CA LEU A 199 -3.27 7.00 7.92
C LEU A 199 -4.67 7.50 8.26
N LEU A 200 -5.12 8.55 7.59
CA LEU A 200 -6.37 9.25 7.85
C LEU A 200 -7.14 9.51 6.56
N ASP A 201 -8.46 9.25 6.59
CA ASP A 201 -9.40 9.71 5.57
C ASP A 201 -10.34 10.77 6.16
N GLY A 202 -10.11 11.99 5.72
CA GLY A 202 -10.81 13.14 6.21
C GLY A 202 -12.26 13.28 5.82
N ARG A 203 -12.67 12.59 4.77
CA ARG A 203 -14.07 12.56 4.33
C ARG A 203 -14.92 11.76 5.32
N ARG A 204 -14.29 10.97 6.18
CA ARG A 204 -14.95 10.11 7.18
C ARG A 204 -14.92 10.69 8.60
N GLY A 205 -14.40 11.91 8.76
CA GLY A 205 -14.38 12.60 10.06
C GLY A 205 -13.30 12.12 11.03
N GLU A 206 -12.27 11.43 10.54
CA GLU A 206 -11.23 10.76 11.34
C GLU A 206 -10.17 11.70 11.94
N TRP A 207 -10.38 13.02 11.82
CA TRP A 207 -9.52 14.05 12.39
C TRP A 207 -9.90 14.47 13.81
N ARG A 208 -10.95 13.85 14.38
CA ARG A 208 -11.49 14.19 15.70
C ARG A 208 -10.96 13.26 16.78
#